data_AF-A0A7G2M0P6-F1
#
_entry.id   AF-A0A7G2M0P6-F1
#
_cell.length_a   1.000
_cell.length_b   1.000
_cell.length_c   1.000
_cell.angle_alpha   90.00
_cell.angle_beta   90.00
_cell.angle_gamma   90.00
#
_symmetry.space_group_name_H-M   'P 1'
#
loop_
_entity.id
_entity.type
_entity.pdbx_description
1 polymer ?
#
loop_
_entity_poly.entity_id
_entity_poly.type
_entity_poly.pdbx_seq_one_letter_code
_entity_poly.pdbx_strand_id
1 'polypeptide(L)'
;HVNFFASVVLARGLQDELSAGRGSVVNVTSIAGSRVHPFAGAAYAPSKAALAALTREMAHDFGPLGVRVNAIAPGEVDTAILSEGTDKIVQTIP
;
A
#
# COMPACT_ATOMS: atom_id res chain seq x y z
N HIS A 1 -4.91 -6.54 -9.94
CA HIS A 1 -5.37 -7.51 -8.91
C HIS A 1 -4.51 -7.50 -7.65
N VAL A 2 -3.21 -7.79 -7.74
CA VAL A 2 -2.31 -7.93 -6.57
C VAL A 2 -2.23 -6.67 -5.70
N ASN A 3 -1.98 -5.49 -6.27
CA ASN A 3 -1.71 -4.26 -5.49
C ASN A 3 -2.86 -3.78 -4.60
N PHE A 4 -4.11 -4.15 -4.90
CA PHE A 4 -5.29 -3.63 -4.22
C PHE A 4 -6.11 -4.75 -3.57
N PHE A 5 -6.60 -5.69 -4.38
CA PHE A 5 -7.52 -6.72 -3.89
C PHE A 5 -6.87 -7.71 -2.92
N ALA A 6 -5.58 -8.02 -3.08
CA ALA A 6 -4.91 -8.97 -2.18
C ALA A 6 -4.95 -8.51 -0.72
N SER A 7 -4.79 -7.21 -0.46
CA SER A 7 -4.82 -6.64 0.89
C SER A 7 -6.17 -6.88 1.58
N VAL A 8 -7.28 -6.54 0.92
CA VAL A 8 -8.62 -6.74 1.51
C VAL A 8 -8.98 -8.22 1.65
N VAL A 9 -8.59 -9.06 0.69
CA VAL A 9 -8.85 -10.50 0.75
C VAL A 9 -8.11 -11.14 1.93
N LEU A 10 -6.82 -10.81 2.12
CA LEU A 10 -6.03 -11.35 3.22
C LEU A 10 -6.51 -10.82 4.58
N ALA A 11 -6.78 -9.52 4.70
CA ALA A 11 -7.22 -8.93 5.96
C ALA A 11 -8.59 -9.51 6.40
N ARG A 12 -9.53 -9.70 5.46
CA ARG A 12 -10.81 -10.34 5.75
C ARG A 12 -10.68 -11.82 6.05
N GLY A 13 -9.85 -12.55 5.31
CA GLY A 13 -9.63 -13.97 5.50
C GLY A 13 -8.95 -14.33 6.83
N LEU A 14 -8.22 -13.39 7.42
CA LEU A 14 -7.52 -13.53 8.70
C LEU A 14 -8.18 -12.73 9.84
N GLN A 15 -9.45 -12.36 9.69
CA GLN A 15 -10.13 -11.47 10.64
C GLN A 15 -10.15 -12.05 12.06
N ASP A 16 -10.42 -13.35 12.20
CA ASP A 16 -10.52 -14.02 13.49
C ASP A 16 -9.16 -14.05 14.21
N GLU A 17 -8.09 -14.39 13.48
CA GLU A 17 -6.73 -14.40 14.01
C GLU A 17 -6.25 -13.00 14.38
N LEU A 18 -6.56 -12.00 13.54
CA LEU A 18 -6.23 -10.60 13.80
C LEU A 18 -6.96 -10.11 15.07
N SER A 19 -8.25 -10.41 15.20
CA SER A 19 -9.06 -10.04 16.37
C SER A 19 -8.53 -10.71 17.65
N ALA A 20 -8.33 -12.03 17.62
CA ALA A 20 -7.81 -12.80 18.75
C ALA A 20 -6.43 -12.30 19.20
N GLY A 21 -5.58 -11.92 18.25
CA GLY A 21 -4.24 -11.40 18.53
C GLY A 21 -4.17 -9.89 18.84
N ARG A 22 -5.28 -9.15 18.77
CA ARG A 22 -5.30 -7.67 18.78
C ARG A 22 -4.27 -7.09 17.79
N GLY A 23 -4.26 -7.69 16.60
CA GLY A 23 -3.21 -7.53 15.61
C GLY A 23 -3.23 -6.19 14.89
N SER A 24 -2.43 -6.12 13.82
CA SER A 24 -2.40 -4.93 12.97
C SER A 24 -2.10 -5.27 11.52
N VAL A 25 -2.69 -4.51 10.61
CA VAL A 25 -2.41 -4.54 9.17
C VAL A 25 -1.64 -3.28 8.78
N VAL A 26 -0.54 -3.46 8.04
CA VAL A 26 0.23 -2.35 7.47
C VAL A 26 0.26 -2.51 5.96
N ASN A 27 -0.40 -1.60 5.26
CA ASN A 27 -0.42 -1.56 3.80
C ASN A 27 0.76 -0.74 3.26
N VAL A 28 1.52 -1.34 2.35
CA VAL A 28 2.61 -0.63 1.65
C VAL A 28 2.05 0.05 0.40
N THR A 29 1.79 1.35 0.52
CA THR A 29 1.32 2.21 -0.57
C THR A 29 2.50 2.77 -1.37
N SER A 30 2.44 4.02 -1.85
CA SER A 30 3.54 4.71 -2.53
C SER A 30 3.24 6.21 -2.61
N ILE A 31 4.27 7.06 -2.62
CA ILE A 31 4.12 8.49 -2.93
C ILE A 31 3.42 8.72 -4.28
N ALA A 32 3.60 7.81 -5.23
CA ALA A 32 2.95 7.82 -6.54
C ALA A 32 1.43 7.64 -6.48
N GLY A 33 0.88 7.19 -5.34
CA GLY A 33 -0.57 7.15 -5.12
C GLY A 33 -1.16 8.52 -4.75
N SER A 34 -0.32 9.50 -4.40
CA SER A 34 -0.74 10.84 -3.98
C SER A 34 -0.34 11.95 -4.96
N ARG A 35 0.61 11.66 -5.87
CA ARG A 35 1.17 12.61 -6.84
C ARG A 35 1.55 11.86 -8.12
N VAL A 36 1.58 12.56 -9.24
CA VAL A 36 2.07 11.99 -10.50
C VAL A 36 3.55 11.67 -10.37
N HIS A 37 3.95 10.47 -10.80
CA HIS A 37 5.33 10.02 -10.75
C HIS A 37 5.78 9.45 -12.11
N PRO A 38 6.97 9.84 -12.62
CA PRO A 38 7.41 9.46 -13.97
C PRO A 38 7.38 7.96 -14.28
N PHE A 39 7.62 7.10 -13.28
CA PHE A 39 7.70 5.64 -13.47
C PHE A 39 6.49 4.84 -12.97
N ALA A 40 5.48 5.49 -12.38
CA ALA A 40 4.35 4.76 -11.81
C ALA A 40 3.36 4.28 -12.89
N GLY A 41 3.04 5.14 -13.85
CA GLY A 41 2.07 4.82 -14.90
C GLY A 41 0.63 4.60 -14.40
N ALA A 42 -0.26 4.38 -15.37
CA ALA A 42 -1.72 4.40 -15.14
C ALA A 42 -2.26 3.22 -14.33
N ALA A 43 -1.53 2.11 -14.20
CA ALA A 43 -1.98 0.95 -13.42
C ALA A 43 -1.52 1.02 -11.96
N TYR A 44 -0.24 1.35 -11.73
CA TYR A 44 0.35 1.34 -10.40
C TYR A 44 -0.18 2.49 -9.54
N ALA A 45 -0.12 3.73 -10.04
CA ALA A 45 -0.50 4.91 -9.26
C ALA A 45 -1.95 4.83 -8.74
N PRO A 46 -2.97 4.54 -9.56
CA PRO A 46 -4.33 4.41 -9.05
C PRO A 46 -4.50 3.21 -8.11
N SER A 47 -3.79 2.10 -8.35
CA SER A 47 -3.86 0.96 -7.44
C SER A 47 -3.33 1.28 -6.04
N LYS A 48 -2.27 2.09 -5.93
CA LYS A 48 -1.69 2.52 -4.65
C LYS A 48 -2.53 3.62 -4.00
N ALA A 49 -3.15 4.51 -4.77
CA ALA A 49 -4.13 5.48 -4.28
C ALA A 49 -5.36 4.77 -3.68
N ALA A 50 -5.90 3.77 -4.40
CA ALA A 50 -7.01 2.96 -3.94
C ALA A 50 -6.66 2.20 -2.65
N LEU A 51 -5.45 1.65 -2.54
CA LEU A 51 -4.99 0.98 -1.33
C LEU A 51 -4.92 1.94 -0.13
N ALA A 52 -4.51 3.20 -0.34
CA ALA A 52 -4.51 4.23 0.70
C ALA A 52 -5.93 4.58 1.18
N ALA A 53 -6.91 4.66 0.26
CA ALA A 53 -8.31 4.84 0.62
C ALA A 53 -8.86 3.64 1.40
N LEU A 54 -8.63 2.43 0.88
CA LEU A 54 -9.03 1.16 1.52
C LEU A 54 -8.45 1.02 2.93
N THR A 55 -7.25 1.51 3.18
CA THR A 55 -6.64 1.50 4.52
C THR A 55 -7.51 2.22 5.55
N ARG A 56 -8.12 3.36 5.18
CA ARG A 56 -8.99 4.11 6.10
C ARG A 56 -10.31 3.38 6.34
N GLU A 57 -10.92 2.83 5.29
CA GLU A 57 -12.13 2.01 5.42
C GLU A 57 -11.88 0.78 6.29
N MET A 58 -10.79 0.05 6.06
CA MET A 58 -10.43 -1.09 6.90
C MET A 58 -10.11 -0.68 8.34
N ALA A 59 -9.49 0.48 8.57
CA ALA A 59 -9.27 0.96 9.94
C ALA A 59 -10.59 1.21 10.68
N HIS A 60 -11.60 1.73 9.98
CA HIS A 60 -12.95 1.90 10.52
C HIS A 60 -13.61 0.54 10.82
N ASP A 61 -13.58 -0.38 9.86
CA ASP A 61 -14.24 -1.69 9.97
C ASP A 61 -13.59 -2.59 11.04
N PHE A 62 -12.26 -2.58 11.14
CA PHE A 62 -11.48 -3.46 12.01
C PHE A 62 -11.22 -2.88 13.40
N GLY A 63 -11.39 -1.55 13.57
CA GLY A 63 -11.20 -0.86 14.84
C GLY A 63 -12.05 -1.44 15.99
N PRO A 64 -13.37 -1.68 15.81
CA PRO A 64 -14.21 -2.33 16.83
C PRO A 64 -13.75 -3.73 17.25
N LEU A 65 -12.98 -4.41 16.40
CA LEU A 65 -12.38 -5.73 16.68
C LEU A 65 -11.03 -5.63 17.41
N GLY A 66 -10.60 -4.42 17.77
CA GLY A 66 -9.31 -4.19 18.41
C GLY A 66 -8.10 -4.29 17.46
N VAL A 67 -8.33 -4.28 16.14
CA VAL A 67 -7.29 -4.40 15.11
C VAL A 67 -6.99 -3.04 14.50
N ARG A 68 -5.70 -2.68 14.44
CA ARG A 68 -5.25 -1.41 13.84
C ARG A 68 -4.92 -1.60 12.37
N VAL A 69 -5.29 -0.65 11.53
CA VAL A 69 -4.93 -0.67 10.10
C VAL A 69 -4.29 0.66 9.73
N ASN A 70 -3.08 0.60 9.17
CA ASN A 70 -2.30 1.79 8.78
C ASN A 70 -1.65 1.57 7.41
N ALA A 71 -1.16 2.65 6.82
CA ALA A 71 -0.39 2.60 5.58
C ALA A 71 0.93 3.35 5.72
N ILE A 72 1.93 2.87 4.99
CA ILE A 72 3.17 3.59 4.73
C ILE A 72 3.25 3.92 3.25
N ALA A 73 3.79 5.08 2.89
CA ALA A 73 3.92 5.54 1.50
C ALA A 73 5.40 5.77 1.17
N PRO A 74 6.13 4.72 0.75
CA PRO A 74 7.53 4.87 0.38
C PRO A 74 7.70 5.76 -0.86
N GLY A 75 8.80 6.50 -0.86
CA GLY A 75 9.41 7.05 -2.07
C GLY A 75 10.22 5.99 -2.81
N GLU A 76 11.30 6.42 -3.44
CA GLU A 76 12.29 5.54 -4.06
C GLU A 76 12.97 4.68 -3.00
N VAL A 77 12.98 3.37 -3.20
CA VAL A 77 13.67 2.41 -2.33
C VAL A 77 14.51 1.52 -3.22
N ASP A 78 15.80 1.40 -2.90
CA ASP A 78 16.75 0.56 -3.62
C ASP A 78 16.36 -0.92 -3.49
N THR A 79 15.70 -1.43 -4.52
CA THR A 79 15.23 -2.81 -4.64
C THR A 79 15.21 -3.22 -6.11
N ALA A 80 15.20 -4.53 -6.37
CA ALA A 80 15.13 -5.08 -7.72
C ALA A 80 13.82 -4.77 -8.49
N ILE A 81 12.87 -4.03 -7.90
CA ILE A 81 11.64 -3.60 -8.59
C ILE A 81 11.91 -2.52 -9.64
N LEU A 82 13.02 -1.79 -9.48
CA LEU A 82 13.43 -0.76 -10.41
C LEU A 82 14.00 -1.45 -11.66
N SER A 83 13.45 -1.13 -12.84
CA SER A 83 13.97 -1.65 -14.10
C SER A 83 15.34 -1.03 -14.42
N GLU A 84 16.14 -1.71 -15.25
CA GLU A 84 17.39 -1.13 -15.77
C GLU A 84 17.15 0.29 -16.33
N GLY A 85 17.96 1.25 -15.90
CA GLY A 85 17.85 2.66 -16.28
C GLY A 85 17.02 3.54 -15.32
N THR A 86 16.33 2.96 -14.34
CA THR A 86 15.61 3.74 -13.31
C THR A 86 16.56 4.54 -12.43
N ASP A 87 17.78 4.06 -12.19
CA ASP A 87 18.82 4.76 -11.42
C ASP A 87 19.14 6.15 -11.97
N LYS A 88 19.08 6.30 -13.31
CA LYS A 88 19.32 7.58 -13.99
C LYS A 88 18.16 8.56 -13.76
N ILE A 89 16.95 8.05 -13.58
CA ILE A 89 15.75 8.86 -13.34
C ILE A 89 15.72 9.30 -11.86
N VAL A 90 16.07 8.41 -10.92
CA VAL A 90 16.16 8.73 -9.48
C VAL A 90 17.08 9.92 -9.22
N GLN A 91 18.19 10.03 -9.94
CA GLN A 91 19.13 11.16 -9.84
C GLN A 91 18.55 12.52 -10.26
N THR A 92 17.39 12.54 -10.92
CA THR A 92 16.76 13.76 -11.47
C THR A 92 15.43 14.13 -10.80
N ILE A 93 14.99 13.35 -9.80
CA ILE A 93 13.80 13.65 -9.00
C ILE A 93 14.23 14.64 -7.91
N PRO A 94 13.55 15.80 -7.77
CA PRO A 94 13.92 16.84 -6.81
C PRO A 94 13.77 16.40 -5.35
#